data_AF-A0A240C684-F1
#
_entry.id   AF-A0A240C684-F1
#
_cell.length_a   1.000
_cell.length_b   1.000
_cell.length_c   1.000
_cell.angle_alpha   90.00
_cell.angle_beta   90.00
_cell.angle_gamma   90.00
#
_symmetry.space_group_name_H-M   'P 1'
#
loop_
_entity.id
_entity.type
_entity.pdbx_description
1 polymer ?
#
loop_
_entity_poly.entity_id
_entity_poly.type
_entity_poly.pdbx_seq_one_letter_code
_entity_poly.pdbx_strand_id
1 'polypeptide(L)'
;MFDIFYGTRFFYKFLYFITAMTPAYFLFLLQIDDKFQHPFDTTILKMKLDVYWWCGILFLILFILALFLKWLIINQYKTPSTDRVLNNKKEKFKLNNLEEINGSIISFLLGNVLPAVLIIESNLLVAILIFIIIQILIYILIMKSTDIFPNIFLIILGIDLCKTEDDDYVFTFKSKKYEEFKVYHIGEPLKSRLYITMYEK
;
A
#
# COMPACT_ATOMS: atom_id res chain seq x y z
N MET A 1 -3.97 -4.99 -20.77
CA MET A 1 -3.74 -3.84 -19.86
C MET A 1 -2.82 -4.37 -18.79
N PHE A 2 -1.59 -3.86 -18.72
CA PHE A 2 -0.54 -4.41 -17.85
C PHE A 2 -0.46 -3.56 -16.58
N ASP A 3 -1.30 -3.85 -15.58
CA ASP A 3 -1.22 -3.23 -14.25
C ASP A 3 -0.69 -4.22 -13.20
N ILE A 4 0.04 -3.72 -12.19
CA ILE A 4 0.66 -4.51 -11.11
C ILE A 4 -0.33 -5.51 -10.49
N PHE A 5 -1.55 -5.05 -10.24
CA PHE A 5 -2.57 -5.83 -9.54
C PHE A 5 -3.57 -6.49 -10.49
N TYR A 6 -3.28 -6.59 -11.79
CA TYR A 6 -4.16 -7.26 -12.73
C TYR A 6 -4.49 -8.70 -12.29
N GLY A 7 -5.75 -9.14 -12.42
CA GLY A 7 -6.16 -10.49 -11.98
C GLY A 7 -6.23 -10.71 -10.46
N THR A 8 -5.94 -9.70 -9.63
CA THR A 8 -6.15 -9.75 -8.17
C THR A 8 -7.55 -9.27 -7.77
N ARG A 9 -8.02 -9.67 -6.58
CA ARG A 9 -9.32 -9.20 -6.06
C ARG A 9 -9.27 -7.70 -5.75
N PHE A 10 -10.37 -6.99 -6.01
CA PHE A 10 -10.50 -5.55 -5.74
C PHE A 10 -10.06 -5.15 -4.33
N PHE A 11 -10.41 -5.96 -3.33
CA PHE A 11 -10.07 -5.67 -1.94
C PHE A 11 -8.55 -5.60 -1.66
N TYR A 12 -7.72 -6.37 -2.38
CA TYR A 12 -6.26 -6.26 -2.27
C TYR A 12 -5.75 -4.92 -2.79
N LYS A 13 -6.26 -4.50 -3.96
CA LYS A 13 -5.95 -3.20 -4.57
C LYS A 13 -6.29 -2.06 -3.62
N PHE A 14 -7.50 -2.11 -3.06
CA PHE A 14 -7.99 -1.10 -2.14
C PHE A 14 -7.18 -1.04 -0.84
N LEU A 15 -6.91 -2.18 -0.19
CA LEU A 15 -6.09 -2.22 1.02
C LEU A 15 -4.67 -1.71 0.78
N TYR A 16 -4.05 -2.12 -0.33
CA TYR A 16 -2.71 -1.66 -0.69
C TYR A 16 -2.68 -0.13 -0.84
N PHE A 17 -3.65 0.42 -1.57
CA PHE A 17 -3.76 1.86 -1.78
C PHE A 17 -3.97 2.64 -0.49
N ILE A 18 -4.99 2.28 0.31
CA ILE A 18 -5.32 2.99 1.55
C ILE A 18 -4.11 2.98 2.51
N THR A 19 -3.41 1.85 2.62
CA THR A 19 -2.25 1.77 3.52
C THR A 19 -1.03 2.51 2.96
N ALA A 20 -0.82 2.54 1.64
CA ALA A 20 0.26 3.28 1.00
C ALA A 20 0.07 4.82 1.07
N MET A 21 -1.17 5.29 0.98
CA MET A 21 -1.55 6.71 1.02
C MET A 21 -1.63 7.31 2.43
N THR A 22 -1.24 6.53 3.44
CA THR A 22 -1.26 6.93 4.85
C THR A 22 -0.69 8.34 5.11
N PRO A 23 0.50 8.73 4.60
CA PRO A 23 1.03 10.06 4.84
C PRO A 23 0.15 11.18 4.28
N ALA A 24 -0.47 10.97 3.12
CA ALA A 24 -1.38 11.96 2.53
C ALA A 24 -2.55 12.24 3.46
N TYR A 25 -3.11 11.21 4.12
CA TYR A 25 -4.22 11.37 5.06
C TYR A 25 -3.81 12.16 6.31
N PHE A 26 -2.61 11.91 6.84
CA PHE A 26 -2.09 12.69 7.97
C PHE A 26 -1.86 14.15 7.60
N LEU A 27 -1.17 14.40 6.48
CA LEU A 27 -0.91 15.75 6.02
C LEU A 27 -2.22 16.50 5.76
N PHE A 28 -3.20 15.84 5.17
CA PHE A 28 -4.52 16.41 4.92
C PHE A 28 -5.26 16.79 6.22
N LEU A 29 -5.27 15.92 7.23
CA LEU A 29 -5.87 16.23 8.53
C LEU A 29 -5.19 17.43 9.20
N LEU A 30 -3.86 17.44 9.25
CA LEU A 30 -3.10 18.52 9.88
C LEU A 30 -3.30 19.85 9.15
N GLN A 31 -3.39 19.83 7.82
CA GLN A 31 -3.62 21.05 7.03
C GLN A 31 -5.04 21.57 7.14
N ILE A 32 -6.04 20.69 7.22
CA ILE A 32 -7.41 21.12 7.54
C ILE A 32 -7.42 21.79 8.91
N ASP A 33 -6.76 21.19 9.89
CA ASP A 33 -6.77 21.69 11.25
C ASP A 33 -6.24 23.12 11.33
N ASP A 34 -5.08 23.35 10.73
CA ASP A 34 -4.44 24.66 10.66
C ASP A 34 -5.27 25.67 9.86
N LYS A 35 -5.75 25.29 8.68
CA LYS A 35 -6.43 26.22 7.76
C LYS A 35 -7.81 26.67 8.25
N PHE A 36 -8.55 25.78 8.90
CA PHE A 36 -9.95 26.00 9.27
C PHE A 36 -10.14 26.31 10.77
N GLN A 37 -9.09 26.80 11.44
CA GLN A 37 -9.12 27.23 12.84
C GLN A 37 -9.50 26.10 13.81
N HIS A 38 -8.83 24.96 13.70
CA HIS A 38 -9.01 23.79 14.57
C HIS A 38 -10.44 23.21 14.58
N PRO A 39 -11.03 22.86 13.42
CA PRO A 39 -12.37 22.26 13.34
C PRO A 39 -12.48 20.91 14.07
N PHE A 40 -11.36 20.29 14.41
CA PHE A 40 -11.30 19.00 15.10
C PHE A 40 -11.24 19.11 16.62
N ASP A 41 -11.07 20.32 17.17
CA ASP A 41 -11.06 20.57 18.62
C ASP A 41 -12.46 20.32 19.18
N THR A 42 -12.65 19.16 19.83
CA THR A 42 -13.91 18.80 20.50
C THR A 42 -13.66 18.43 21.95
N THR A 43 -14.68 18.56 22.79
CA THR A 43 -14.61 18.04 24.17
C THR A 43 -15.61 16.90 24.31
N ILE A 44 -15.12 15.69 24.54
CA ILE A 44 -15.93 14.49 24.76
C ILE A 44 -15.56 13.93 26.13
N LEU A 45 -16.55 13.65 27.00
CA LEU A 45 -16.31 13.03 28.31
C LEU A 45 -15.26 13.77 29.17
N LYS A 46 -15.25 15.11 29.12
CA LYS A 46 -14.26 16.00 29.78
C LYS A 46 -12.82 15.88 29.28
N MET A 47 -12.56 15.13 28.21
CA MET A 47 -11.27 15.11 27.51
C MET A 47 -11.34 16.07 26.33
N LYS A 48 -10.32 16.93 26.20
CA LYS A 48 -10.12 17.75 25.00
C LYS A 48 -9.46 16.86 23.94
N LEU A 49 -10.18 16.62 22.85
CA LEU A 49 -9.69 15.91 21.68
C LEU A 49 -9.30 16.94 20.63
N ASP A 50 -8.03 16.97 20.26
CA ASP A 50 -7.48 17.81 19.20
C ASP A 50 -7.18 16.97 17.95
N VAL A 51 -6.63 17.59 16.91
CA VAL A 51 -6.22 16.90 15.68
C VAL A 51 -5.27 15.73 15.92
N TYR A 52 -4.42 15.78 16.95
CA TYR A 52 -3.45 14.72 17.22
C TYR A 52 -4.13 13.44 17.71
N TRP A 53 -5.23 13.55 18.47
CA TRP A 53 -6.07 12.41 18.81
C TRP A 53 -6.71 11.79 17.56
N TRP A 54 -7.22 12.59 16.64
CA TRP A 54 -7.78 12.12 15.38
C TRP A 54 -6.71 11.45 14.50
N CYS A 55 -5.51 12.01 14.44
CA CYS A 55 -4.36 11.36 13.82
C CYS A 55 -4.03 10.02 14.49
N GLY A 56 -4.04 9.95 15.83
CA GLY A 56 -3.82 8.69 16.56
C GLY A 56 -4.87 7.62 16.23
N ILE A 57 -6.15 7.99 16.18
CA ILE A 57 -7.23 7.08 15.78
C ILE A 57 -7.05 6.61 14.33
N LEU A 58 -6.77 7.54 13.42
CA LEU A 58 -6.50 7.22 12.02
C LEU A 58 -5.30 6.28 11.88
N PHE A 59 -4.22 6.52 12.62
CA PHE A 59 -3.04 5.65 12.65
C PHE A 59 -3.42 4.23 13.04
N LEU A 60 -4.17 4.07 14.13
CA LEU A 60 -4.61 2.76 14.60
C LEU A 60 -5.43 2.01 13.54
N ILE A 61 -6.39 2.71 12.91
CA ILE A 61 -7.21 2.13 11.83
C ILE A 61 -6.33 1.66 10.67
N LEU A 62 -5.46 2.54 10.16
CA LEU A 62 -4.59 2.24 9.02
C LEU A 62 -3.57 1.13 9.35
N PHE A 63 -3.05 1.12 10.56
CA PHE A 63 -2.14 0.08 11.03
C PHE A 63 -2.83 -1.29 11.11
N ILE A 64 -4.05 -1.35 11.62
CA ILE A 64 -4.86 -2.59 11.61
C ILE A 64 -5.11 -3.07 10.17
N LEU A 65 -5.46 -2.15 9.25
CA LEU A 65 -5.63 -2.49 7.83
C LEU A 65 -4.33 -3.00 7.19
N ALA A 66 -3.18 -2.43 7.54
CA ALA A 66 -1.88 -2.90 7.07
C ALA A 66 -1.52 -4.29 7.63
N LEU A 67 -1.80 -4.55 8.91
CA LEU A 67 -1.66 -5.89 9.49
C LEU A 67 -2.57 -6.90 8.80
N PHE A 68 -3.80 -6.51 8.47
CA PHE A 68 -4.73 -7.35 7.75
C PHE A 68 -4.25 -7.65 6.32
N LEU A 69 -3.73 -6.64 5.61
CA LEU A 69 -3.11 -6.81 4.29
C LEU A 69 -1.91 -7.77 4.36
N LYS A 70 -1.01 -7.57 5.33
CA LYS A 70 0.12 -8.49 5.55
C LYS A 70 -0.35 -9.92 5.83
N TRP A 71 -1.38 -10.08 6.66
CA TRP A 71 -1.94 -11.38 6.95
C TRP A 71 -2.47 -12.06 5.69
N LEU A 72 -3.21 -11.35 4.84
CA LEU A 72 -3.70 -11.85 3.56
C LEU A 72 -2.56 -12.29 2.63
N ILE A 73 -1.55 -11.44 2.45
CA ILE A 73 -0.35 -11.71 1.64
C ILE A 73 0.35 -12.98 2.14
N ILE A 74 0.71 -13.05 3.44
CA ILE A 74 1.41 -14.21 4.00
C ILE A 74 0.54 -15.47 3.96
N ASN A 75 -0.77 -15.35 4.19
CA ASN A 75 -1.67 -16.49 4.15
C ASN A 75 -1.74 -17.11 2.74
N GLN A 76 -1.61 -16.30 1.69
CA GLN A 76 -1.49 -16.81 0.32
C GLN A 76 -0.22 -17.65 0.11
N TYR A 77 0.89 -17.36 0.80
CA TYR A 77 2.08 -18.20 0.76
C TYR A 77 1.93 -19.50 1.57
N LYS A 78 1.29 -19.41 2.75
CA LYS A 78 1.13 -20.55 3.68
C LYS A 78 0.08 -21.55 3.22
N THR A 79 -1.03 -21.05 2.74
CA THR A 79 -2.21 -21.82 2.33
C THR A 79 -2.56 -21.38 0.89
N PRO A 80 -1.74 -21.77 -0.09
CA PRO A 80 -1.86 -21.27 -1.44
C PRO A 80 -3.19 -21.69 -2.05
N SER A 81 -3.91 -20.71 -2.58
CA SER A 81 -5.12 -20.92 -3.38
C SER A 81 -4.82 -21.10 -4.87
N THR A 82 -3.54 -21.05 -5.24
CA THR A 82 -3.03 -21.07 -6.62
C THR A 82 -1.87 -22.04 -6.76
N ASP A 83 -1.62 -22.48 -8.00
CA ASP A 83 -0.52 -23.39 -8.30
C ASP A 83 0.85 -22.74 -8.07
N ARG A 84 1.83 -23.60 -7.74
CA ARG A 84 3.23 -23.22 -7.63
C ARG A 84 3.79 -22.88 -9.01
N VAL A 85 4.61 -21.84 -9.07
CA VAL A 85 5.41 -21.56 -10.28
C VAL A 85 6.40 -22.72 -10.51
N LEU A 86 6.48 -23.19 -11.75
CA LEU A 86 7.36 -24.28 -12.17
C LEU A 86 8.83 -23.96 -11.84
N ASN A 87 9.60 -24.99 -11.45
CA ASN A 87 10.98 -24.85 -10.98
C ASN A 87 11.90 -24.07 -11.93
N ASN A 88 11.77 -24.28 -13.24
CA ASN A 88 12.56 -23.58 -14.27
C ASN A 88 12.29 -22.06 -14.32
N LYS A 89 11.11 -21.62 -13.87
CA LYS A 89 10.72 -20.20 -13.83
C LYS A 89 10.95 -19.55 -12.46
N LYS A 90 11.43 -20.30 -11.46
CA LYS A 90 11.66 -19.77 -10.10
C LYS A 90 12.91 -18.89 -10.00
N GLU A 91 13.90 -19.13 -10.86
CA GLU A 91 15.20 -18.42 -10.83
C GLU A 91 15.03 -16.91 -10.91
N LYS A 92 14.10 -16.40 -11.73
CA LYS A 92 13.86 -14.97 -11.88
C LYS A 92 13.32 -14.27 -10.62
N PHE A 93 12.77 -15.03 -9.68
CA PHE A 93 12.26 -14.51 -8.41
C PHE A 93 13.29 -14.62 -7.29
N LYS A 94 14.55 -14.95 -7.58
CA LYS A 94 15.63 -14.90 -6.60
C LYS A 94 16.06 -13.46 -6.37
N LEU A 95 16.57 -13.19 -5.17
CA LEU A 95 16.90 -11.85 -4.71
C LEU A 95 17.88 -11.10 -5.63
N ASN A 96 18.81 -11.82 -6.27
CA ASN A 96 19.80 -11.23 -7.18
C ASN A 96 19.22 -10.81 -8.54
N ASN A 97 18.01 -11.26 -8.88
CA ASN A 97 17.35 -11.02 -10.16
C ASN A 97 16.17 -10.03 -10.01
N LEU A 98 16.09 -9.34 -8.87
CA LEU A 98 15.12 -8.28 -8.61
C LEU A 98 15.72 -6.94 -9.02
N GLU A 99 15.05 -6.23 -9.92
CA GLU A 99 15.53 -4.93 -10.44
C GLU A 99 15.11 -3.76 -9.56
N GLU A 100 13.85 -3.77 -9.10
CA GLU A 100 13.27 -2.69 -8.33
C GLU A 100 12.70 -3.23 -7.02
N ILE A 101 12.98 -2.54 -5.92
CA ILE A 101 12.48 -2.89 -4.59
C ILE A 101 11.75 -1.67 -4.02
N ASN A 102 10.48 -1.87 -3.68
CA ASN A 102 9.59 -0.92 -3.02
C ASN A 102 9.30 0.38 -3.77
N GLY A 103 9.70 0.53 -5.03
CA GLY A 103 9.38 1.72 -5.81
C GLY A 103 10.25 2.94 -5.53
N SER A 104 9.97 4.03 -6.24
CA SER A 104 10.70 5.30 -6.09
C SER A 104 10.16 6.15 -4.94
N ILE A 105 11.07 6.60 -4.07
CA ILE A 105 10.78 7.56 -2.98
C ILE A 105 10.25 8.88 -3.54
N ILE A 106 10.71 9.31 -4.71
CA ILE A 106 10.25 10.56 -5.34
C ILE A 106 8.78 10.42 -5.74
N SER A 107 8.41 9.31 -6.39
CA SER A 107 7.02 9.01 -6.74
C SER A 107 6.12 8.94 -5.51
N PHE A 108 6.62 8.41 -4.41
CA PHE A 108 5.92 8.40 -3.13
C PHE A 108 5.69 9.79 -2.55
N LEU A 109 6.72 10.65 -2.53
CA LEU A 109 6.60 12.01 -2.03
C LEU A 109 5.64 12.82 -2.89
N LEU A 110 5.76 12.75 -4.21
CA LEU A 110 4.85 13.46 -5.12
C LEU A 110 3.40 12.95 -4.98
N GLY A 111 3.22 11.63 -4.91
CA GLY A 111 1.91 11.02 -4.74
C GLY A 111 1.24 11.34 -3.41
N ASN A 112 1.99 11.55 -2.33
CA ASN A 112 1.42 11.80 -1.00
C ASN A 112 1.38 13.29 -0.60
N VAL A 113 2.38 14.08 -0.98
CA VAL A 113 2.50 15.48 -0.55
C VAL A 113 1.64 16.40 -1.41
N LEU A 114 1.62 16.21 -2.73
CA LEU A 114 0.84 17.09 -3.63
C LEU A 114 -0.66 17.10 -3.29
N PRO A 115 -1.33 15.94 -3.06
CA PRO A 115 -2.76 15.92 -2.76
C PRO A 115 -3.11 16.61 -1.45
N ALA A 116 -2.19 16.57 -0.47
CA ALA A 116 -2.37 17.27 0.78
C ALA A 116 -2.22 18.79 0.56
N VAL A 117 -1.08 19.23 0.02
CA VAL A 117 -0.74 20.67 -0.09
C VAL A 117 -1.71 21.47 -0.97
N LEU A 118 -2.48 20.83 -1.86
CA LEU A 118 -3.42 21.49 -2.76
C LEU A 118 -4.73 21.99 -2.12
N ILE A 119 -4.86 22.03 -0.79
CA ILE A 119 -6.02 22.68 -0.14
C ILE A 119 -5.95 24.20 -0.35
N ILE A 120 -6.44 24.68 -1.48
CA ILE A 120 -6.53 26.11 -1.82
C ILE A 120 -7.87 26.69 -1.36
N GLU A 121 -8.88 25.85 -1.18
CA GLU A 121 -10.27 26.28 -0.93
C GLU A 121 -10.52 26.87 0.46
N SER A 122 -11.39 27.88 0.52
CA SER A 122 -11.83 28.55 1.74
C SER A 122 -12.99 27.84 2.46
N ASN A 123 -13.55 26.79 1.87
CA ASN A 123 -14.65 26.02 2.43
C ASN A 123 -14.20 24.58 2.77
N LEU A 124 -14.42 24.17 4.01
CA LEU A 124 -14.02 22.86 4.54
C LEU A 124 -14.62 21.68 3.76
N LEU A 125 -15.91 21.75 3.45
CA LEU A 125 -16.61 20.69 2.75
C LEU A 125 -16.07 20.54 1.33
N VAL A 126 -15.84 21.67 0.64
CA VAL A 126 -15.25 21.68 -0.71
C VAL A 126 -13.83 21.10 -0.68
N ALA A 127 -13.01 21.47 0.30
CA ALA A 127 -11.67 20.90 0.47
C ALA A 127 -11.68 19.37 0.64
N ILE A 128 -12.61 18.84 1.46
CA ILE A 128 -12.80 17.39 1.63
C ILE A 128 -13.24 16.72 0.33
N LEU A 129 -14.19 17.31 -0.40
CA LEU A 129 -14.64 16.76 -1.68
C LEU A 129 -13.51 16.70 -2.71
N ILE A 130 -12.74 17.78 -2.85
CA ILE A 130 -11.59 17.83 -3.76
C ILE A 130 -10.56 16.77 -3.37
N PHE A 131 -10.25 16.64 -2.08
CA PHE A 131 -9.32 15.62 -1.61
C PHE A 131 -9.79 14.22 -2.00
N ILE A 132 -11.07 13.88 -1.79
CA ILE A 132 -11.63 12.59 -2.18
C ILE A 132 -11.51 12.36 -3.69
N ILE A 133 -11.81 13.37 -4.51
CA ILE A 133 -11.66 13.29 -5.97
C ILE A 133 -10.20 13.01 -6.36
N ILE A 134 -9.25 13.74 -5.77
CA ILE A 134 -7.82 13.53 -6.03
C ILE A 134 -7.40 12.11 -5.59
N GLN A 135 -7.85 11.63 -4.43
CA GLN A 135 -7.56 10.26 -3.98
C GLN A 135 -8.09 9.20 -4.97
N ILE A 136 -9.28 9.39 -5.52
CA ILE A 136 -9.83 8.49 -6.55
C ILE A 136 -8.99 8.52 -7.83
N LEU A 137 -8.57 9.71 -8.28
CA LEU A 137 -7.71 9.84 -9.46
C LEU A 137 -6.36 9.15 -9.26
N ILE A 138 -5.75 9.32 -8.09
CA ILE A 138 -4.47 8.68 -7.75
C ILE A 138 -4.64 7.17 -7.62
N TYR A 139 -5.74 6.70 -7.03
CA TYR A 139 -6.07 5.27 -7.02
C TYR A 139 -6.11 4.71 -8.43
N ILE A 140 -6.83 5.36 -9.36
CA ILE A 140 -6.90 4.92 -10.76
C ILE A 140 -5.51 4.92 -11.41
N LEU A 141 -4.70 5.95 -11.15
CA LEU A 141 -3.36 6.08 -11.71
C LEU A 141 -2.43 4.97 -11.21
N ILE A 142 -2.34 4.76 -9.89
CA ILE A 142 -1.52 3.70 -9.28
C ILE A 142 -1.99 2.33 -9.76
N MET A 143 -3.31 2.08 -9.79
CA MET A 143 -3.85 0.78 -10.18
C MET A 143 -3.76 0.51 -11.69
N LYS A 144 -3.41 1.50 -12.51
CA LYS A 144 -3.11 1.32 -13.94
C LYS A 144 -1.62 1.43 -14.25
N SER A 145 -0.79 1.71 -13.25
CA SER A 145 0.64 1.87 -13.38
C SER A 145 1.34 0.52 -13.43
N THR A 146 2.50 0.50 -14.08
CA THR A 146 3.52 -0.55 -13.98
C THR A 146 4.57 -0.23 -12.91
N ASP A 147 4.65 1.02 -12.46
CA ASP A 147 5.63 1.44 -11.48
C ASP A 147 5.14 1.13 -10.06
N ILE A 148 6.04 0.61 -9.23
CA ILE A 148 5.70 0.29 -7.84
C ILE A 148 5.47 1.59 -7.08
N PHE A 149 4.25 1.76 -6.54
CA PHE A 149 3.97 2.83 -5.59
C PHE A 149 4.34 2.37 -4.17
N PRO A 150 5.27 3.03 -3.46
CA PRO A 150 5.77 2.50 -2.19
C PRO A 150 4.71 2.42 -1.08
N ASN A 151 4.78 1.38 -0.24
CA ASN A 151 3.90 1.22 0.92
C ASN A 151 4.72 1.09 2.21
N ILE A 152 4.93 2.22 2.90
CA ILE A 152 5.78 2.31 4.10
C ILE A 152 5.35 1.32 5.18
N PHE A 153 4.03 1.12 5.39
CA PHE A 153 3.59 0.17 6.41
C PHE A 153 4.01 -1.25 6.10
N LEU A 154 3.88 -1.71 4.86
CA LEU A 154 4.32 -3.05 4.48
C LEU A 154 5.84 -3.21 4.67
N ILE A 155 6.62 -2.20 4.27
CA ILE A 155 8.08 -2.19 4.42
C ILE A 155 8.47 -2.32 5.91
N ILE A 156 7.88 -1.50 6.78
CA ILE A 156 8.10 -1.57 8.24
C ILE A 156 7.69 -2.94 8.80
N LEU A 157 6.61 -3.51 8.27
CA LEU A 157 6.13 -4.84 8.65
C LEU A 157 6.95 -5.98 8.02
N GLY A 158 8.01 -5.68 7.26
CA GLY A 158 8.93 -6.65 6.67
C GLY A 158 8.40 -7.35 5.42
N ILE A 159 7.51 -6.68 4.67
CA ILE A 159 7.02 -7.11 3.37
C ILE A 159 7.51 -6.10 2.32
N ASP A 160 8.31 -6.56 1.38
CA ASP A 160 8.75 -5.75 0.24
C ASP A 160 7.95 -6.11 -1.00
N LEU A 161 7.68 -5.13 -1.87
CA LEU A 161 7.15 -5.37 -3.22
C LEU A 161 8.28 -5.12 -4.21
N CYS A 162 8.60 -6.13 -5.03
CA CYS A 162 9.71 -6.09 -5.96
C CYS A 162 9.25 -6.32 -7.39
N LYS A 163 10.07 -5.88 -8.35
CA LYS A 163 9.90 -6.10 -9.78
C LYS A 163 11.06 -6.94 -10.33
N THR A 164 10.76 -7.92 -11.17
CA THR A 164 11.75 -8.73 -11.91
C THR A 164 12.06 -8.10 -13.27
N GLU A 165 13.16 -8.51 -13.90
CA GLU A 165 13.51 -8.14 -15.29
C GLU A 165 12.38 -8.38 -16.31
N ASP A 166 11.56 -9.41 -16.10
CA ASP A 166 10.42 -9.74 -16.96
C ASP A 166 9.20 -8.82 -16.78
N ASP A 167 9.24 -7.76 -15.97
CA ASP A 167 8.07 -6.97 -15.51
C ASP A 167 7.03 -7.77 -14.67
N ASP A 168 7.43 -8.85 -14.01
CA ASP A 168 6.61 -9.52 -13.00
C ASP A 168 6.84 -8.89 -11.61
N TYR A 169 5.80 -8.89 -10.79
CA TYR A 169 5.82 -8.27 -9.46
C TYR A 169 5.77 -9.34 -8.38
N VAL A 170 6.56 -9.20 -7.34
CA VAL A 170 6.63 -10.20 -6.27
C VAL A 170 6.65 -9.55 -4.90
N PHE A 171 5.71 -9.94 -4.04
CA PHE A 171 5.83 -9.68 -2.62
C PHE A 171 6.87 -10.62 -2.02
N THR A 172 7.78 -10.07 -1.24
CA THR A 172 8.85 -10.83 -0.59
C THR A 172 8.80 -10.59 0.91
N PHE A 173 9.11 -11.63 1.68
CA PHE A 173 9.21 -11.52 3.14
C PHE A 173 10.29 -12.46 3.67
N LYS A 174 10.90 -12.09 4.79
CA LYS A 174 11.97 -12.90 5.42
C LYS A 174 11.41 -13.80 6.52
N SER A 175 11.78 -15.07 6.52
CA SER A 175 11.36 -16.03 7.56
C SER A 175 12.35 -17.19 7.68
N LYS A 176 12.56 -17.67 8.91
CA LYS A 176 13.35 -18.90 9.20
C LYS A 176 12.50 -20.17 9.20
N LYS A 177 11.17 -20.04 9.06
CA LYS A 177 10.23 -21.15 9.25
C LYS A 177 10.09 -22.07 8.03
N TYR A 178 10.46 -21.60 6.85
CA TYR A 178 10.31 -22.38 5.62
C TYR A 178 11.68 -22.47 4.95
N GLU A 179 12.17 -23.69 4.76
CA GLU A 179 13.51 -23.94 4.19
C GLU A 179 13.46 -24.06 2.66
N GLU A 180 12.30 -24.42 2.10
CA GLU A 180 12.13 -24.59 0.67
C GLU A 180 11.70 -23.28 -0.01
N PHE A 181 12.48 -22.83 -0.99
CA PHE A 181 12.16 -21.68 -1.84
C PHE A 181 10.95 -21.95 -2.74
N LYS A 182 9.87 -21.19 -2.52
CA LYS A 182 8.58 -21.33 -3.22
C LYS A 182 8.13 -20.00 -3.76
N VAL A 183 7.44 -20.06 -4.89
CA VAL A 183 6.80 -18.89 -5.52
C VAL A 183 5.38 -19.28 -5.87
N TYR A 184 4.42 -18.43 -5.49
CA TYR A 184 3.00 -18.61 -5.75
C TYR A 184 2.40 -17.39 -6.42
N HIS A 185 1.40 -17.58 -7.27
CA HIS A 185 0.61 -16.47 -7.81
C HIS A 185 -0.31 -15.87 -6.74
N ILE A 186 -0.52 -14.57 -6.79
CA ILE A 186 -1.59 -13.87 -6.08
C ILE A 186 -2.69 -13.50 -7.08
N GLY A 187 -3.92 -13.98 -6.88
CA GLY A 187 -5.02 -13.76 -7.83
C GLY A 187 -5.12 -14.87 -8.88
N GLU A 188 -5.76 -14.58 -10.01
CA GLU A 188 -5.97 -15.58 -11.08
C GLU A 188 -4.67 -15.88 -11.84
N PRO A 189 -4.14 -17.13 -11.84
CA PRO A 189 -2.82 -17.44 -12.42
C PRO A 189 -2.65 -17.09 -13.90
N LEU A 190 -3.72 -17.18 -14.69
CA LEU A 190 -3.71 -16.88 -16.13
C LEU A 190 -3.69 -15.38 -16.45
N LYS A 191 -3.96 -14.53 -15.44
CA LYS A 191 -4.05 -13.08 -15.60
C LYS A 191 -3.00 -12.36 -14.77
N SER A 192 -2.80 -12.79 -13.52
CA SER A 192 -2.00 -12.08 -12.54
C SER A 192 -0.51 -12.25 -12.78
N ARG A 193 0.17 -11.10 -12.80
CA ARG A 193 1.63 -10.96 -12.79
C ARG A 193 2.18 -10.71 -11.39
N LEU A 194 1.33 -10.85 -10.37
CA LEU A 194 1.69 -10.63 -8.98
C LEU A 194 1.93 -11.97 -8.29
N TYR A 195 3.06 -12.08 -7.62
CA TYR A 195 3.54 -13.29 -6.98
C TYR A 195 3.86 -13.03 -5.52
N ILE A 196 4.09 -14.11 -4.78
CA ILE A 196 4.67 -14.07 -3.45
C ILE A 196 5.76 -15.11 -3.29
N THR A 197 6.85 -14.69 -2.67
CA THR A 197 7.94 -15.58 -2.27
C THR A 197 8.48 -15.20 -0.89
N MET A 198 9.35 -16.05 -0.38
CA MET A 198 9.99 -15.89 0.91
C MET A 198 11.49 -16.10 0.76
N TYR A 199 12.26 -15.26 1.45
CA TYR A 199 13.70 -15.42 1.60
C TYR A 199 14.08 -15.85 3.01
N GLU A 200 15.20 -16.56 3.11
CA GLU A 200 15.81 -16.87 4.39
C GLU A 200 16.31 -15.59 5.08
N LYS A 201 16.20 -15.54 6.41
CA LYS A 201 16.58 -14.38 7.23
C LYS A 201 17.98 -14.50 7.79
#